data_AF-A0A7S3ZH37-F1
#
_entry.id   AF-A0A7S3ZH37-F1
#
_cell.length_a   1.000
_cell.length_b   1.000
_cell.length_c   1.000
_cell.angle_alpha   90.00
_cell.angle_beta   90.00
_cell.angle_gamma   90.00
#
_symmetry.space_group_name_H-M   'P 1'
#
loop_
_entity.id
_entity.type
_entity.pdbx_description
1 polymer ?
#
loop_
_entity_poly.entity_id
_entity_poly.type
_entity_poly.pdbx_seq_one_letter_code
_entity_poly.pdbx_strand_id
1 'polypeptide(L)'
;MFSNPLVIYNHEGNLVPIHDRLDHDSERRFLADSLDEAARCVTLRYIPPTTDMLRVAISNGCRILHFSGHGLVDGKNNDYLVFENDHGCAHLVDAPTLLGIVQASKKHSVDLVFVASCHSHAIGQAFITAGVKYAVCVRREARIMDETSITFSRSFYHALFTGHTVPEAFRIGRSRVRASADVPDVQREAESDKFILLTSSATFNDASSSYEDALFARYPEGSWRDATIQPLFFILPAPTAFFVGREPELHYILKVLSTQRLVTVRGPPGIGKSTLVKSVAHNVMPRETFKDGVLYVSLRGCRTAVAVMGALRLAVLQHGLHVEAKTKDIEQKVISQLRGRHVLVVLDNAEDPLQAQPREFRSLIRSILDSSRNSKLLVASRQALGNGGGLLDCA
;
A
#
# COMPACT_ATOMS: atom_id res chain seq x y z
N MET A 1 -5.57 -2.13 -5.80
CA MET A 1 -5.43 -2.34 -4.33
C MET A 1 -4.35 -3.38 -4.15
N PHE A 2 -3.39 -3.11 -3.27
CA PHE A 2 -2.19 -3.93 -3.11
C PHE A 2 -1.98 -4.20 -1.62
N SER A 3 -2.17 -5.44 -1.19
CA SER A 3 -2.22 -5.84 0.23
C SER A 3 -0.97 -6.61 0.63
N ASN A 4 -0.16 -6.01 1.51
CA ASN A 4 1.03 -6.61 2.13
C ASN A 4 0.98 -6.33 3.65
N PRO A 5 0.07 -6.97 4.39
CA PRO A 5 0.05 -6.87 5.84
C PRO A 5 1.38 -7.35 6.45
N LEU A 6 1.76 -6.75 7.56
CA LEU A 6 2.97 -7.08 8.31
C LEU A 6 2.79 -8.38 9.10
N VAL A 7 1.59 -8.55 9.66
CA VAL A 7 1.30 -9.55 10.68
C VAL A 7 -0.13 -10.06 10.55
N ILE A 8 -0.40 -11.23 11.11
CA ILE A 8 -1.71 -11.85 11.21
C ILE A 8 -1.88 -12.52 12.57
N TYR A 9 -3.12 -12.62 13.05
CA TYR A 9 -3.44 -13.45 14.21
C TYR A 9 -3.57 -14.91 13.78
N ASN A 10 -2.79 -15.79 14.39
CA ASN A 10 -2.93 -17.23 14.20
C ASN A 10 -4.18 -17.78 14.95
N HIS A 11 -4.45 -19.07 14.83
CA HIS A 11 -5.60 -19.72 15.49
C HIS A 11 -5.57 -19.66 17.04
N GLU A 12 -4.40 -19.43 17.63
CA GLU A 12 -4.22 -19.27 19.08
C GLU A 12 -4.39 -17.82 19.54
N GLY A 13 -4.65 -16.89 18.61
CA GLY A 13 -4.73 -15.46 18.90
C GLY A 13 -3.36 -14.78 19.04
N ASN A 14 -2.29 -15.48 18.68
CA ASN A 14 -0.94 -14.92 18.69
C ASN A 14 -0.66 -14.17 17.39
N LEU A 15 0.00 -13.01 17.51
CA LEU A 15 0.40 -12.20 16.38
C LEU A 15 1.67 -12.79 15.75
N VAL A 16 1.61 -13.18 14.48
CA VAL A 16 2.73 -13.77 13.74
C VAL A 16 3.05 -12.95 12.48
N PRO A 17 4.32 -12.83 12.07
CA PRO A 17 4.71 -12.13 10.85
C PRO A 17 4.20 -12.85 9.59
N ILE A 18 3.91 -12.09 8.54
CA ILE A 18 3.69 -12.61 7.18
C ILE A 18 4.98 -12.43 6.38
N HIS A 19 5.56 -13.54 5.92
CA HIS A 19 6.86 -13.55 5.25
C HIS A 19 6.76 -13.46 3.73
N ASP A 20 5.68 -13.95 3.15
CA ASP A 20 5.44 -13.85 1.72
C ASP A 20 5.02 -12.42 1.42
N ARG A 21 5.93 -11.61 0.85
CA ARG A 21 5.61 -10.25 0.39
C ARG A 21 5.54 -10.25 -1.14
N LEU A 22 4.49 -9.65 -1.66
CA LEU A 22 4.29 -9.50 -3.10
C LEU A 22 5.03 -8.27 -3.63
N ASP A 23 5.61 -8.36 -4.82
CA ASP A 23 6.28 -7.26 -5.53
C ASP A 23 5.27 -6.35 -6.25
N HIS A 24 4.51 -5.63 -5.44
CA HIS A 24 3.55 -4.66 -5.92
C HIS A 24 4.19 -3.51 -6.70
N ASP A 25 5.45 -3.17 -6.43
CA ASP A 25 6.10 -2.05 -7.10
C ASP A 25 6.39 -2.38 -8.56
N SER A 26 6.78 -3.62 -8.85
CA SER A 26 6.93 -4.10 -10.23
C SER A 26 5.57 -4.20 -10.92
N GLU A 27 4.54 -4.75 -10.28
CA GLU A 27 3.19 -4.81 -10.85
C GLU A 27 2.63 -3.41 -11.18
N ARG A 28 2.81 -2.44 -10.29
CA ARG A 28 2.43 -1.02 -10.53
C ARG A 28 3.16 -0.39 -11.70
N ARG A 29 4.47 -0.63 -11.82
CA ARG A 29 5.28 -0.14 -12.93
C ARG A 29 4.78 -0.70 -14.25
N PHE A 30 4.55 -2.02 -14.34
CA PHE A 30 4.06 -2.63 -15.58
C PHE A 30 2.65 -2.17 -15.98
N LEU A 31 1.76 -1.90 -15.01
CA LEU A 31 0.46 -1.31 -15.29
C LEU A 31 0.58 0.09 -15.90
N ALA A 32 1.48 0.93 -15.36
CA ALA A 32 1.74 2.26 -15.90
C ALA A 32 2.33 2.19 -17.31
N ASP A 33 3.33 1.33 -17.53
CA ASP A 33 3.94 1.11 -18.85
C ASP A 33 2.88 0.66 -19.87
N SER A 34 1.98 -0.25 -19.48
CA SER A 34 0.90 -0.73 -20.36
C SER A 34 -0.10 0.37 -20.74
N LEU A 35 -0.34 1.32 -19.84
CA LEU A 35 -1.19 2.49 -20.10
C LEU A 35 -0.50 3.52 -20.99
N ASP A 36 0.80 3.74 -20.79
CA ASP A 36 1.62 4.62 -21.63
C ASP A 36 1.66 4.10 -23.08
N GLU A 37 1.88 2.79 -23.26
CA GLU A 37 1.92 2.14 -24.58
C GLU A 37 0.55 2.17 -25.30
N ALA A 38 -0.54 1.94 -24.56
CA ALA A 38 -1.88 1.88 -25.16
C ALA A 38 -2.46 3.26 -25.52
N ALA A 39 -1.90 4.34 -24.98
CA ALA A 39 -2.31 5.72 -25.22
C ALA A 39 -3.83 5.93 -25.15
N ARG A 40 -4.47 5.49 -24.05
CA ARG A 40 -5.90 5.69 -23.79
C ARG A 40 -6.14 6.67 -22.66
N CYS A 41 -7.19 7.50 -22.81
CA CYS A 41 -7.69 8.38 -21.75
C CYS A 41 -8.34 7.59 -20.60
N VAL A 42 -7.52 7.01 -19.73
CA VAL A 42 -7.93 6.23 -18.57
C VAL A 42 -7.46 6.91 -17.28
N THR A 43 -8.26 6.81 -16.21
CA THR A 43 -7.83 7.24 -14.88
C THR A 43 -7.45 6.02 -14.06
N LEU A 44 -6.20 5.97 -13.59
CA LEU A 44 -5.71 4.95 -12.66
C LEU A 44 -5.64 5.56 -11.27
N ARG A 45 -6.05 4.80 -10.24
CA ARG A 45 -5.92 5.23 -8.85
C ARG A 45 -5.49 4.06 -7.99
N TYR A 46 -4.37 4.21 -7.31
CA TYR A 46 -3.99 3.33 -6.21
C TYR A 46 -4.70 3.82 -4.94
N ILE A 47 -5.27 2.88 -4.19
CA ILE A 47 -5.94 3.14 -2.91
C ILE A 47 -5.45 2.13 -1.87
N PRO A 48 -5.46 2.51 -0.57
CA PRO A 48 -5.11 1.61 0.52
C PRO A 48 -5.96 0.32 0.47
N PRO A 49 -5.37 -0.85 0.77
CA PRO A 49 -6.05 -2.15 0.69
C PRO A 49 -6.96 -2.41 1.90
N THR A 50 -7.84 -1.47 2.24
CA THR A 50 -8.82 -1.59 3.34
C THR A 50 -10.24 -1.78 2.79
N THR A 51 -11.12 -2.39 3.57
CA THR A 51 -12.53 -2.56 3.20
C THR A 51 -13.26 -1.22 3.05
N ASP A 52 -12.86 -0.21 3.81
CA ASP A 52 -13.43 1.14 3.71
C ASP A 52 -13.05 1.81 2.38
N MET A 53 -11.79 1.68 1.96
CA MET A 53 -11.36 2.22 0.67
C MET A 53 -11.97 1.44 -0.50
N LEU A 54 -12.22 0.13 -0.35
CA LEU A 54 -13.00 -0.64 -1.31
C LEU A 54 -14.42 -0.08 -1.47
N ARG A 55 -15.14 0.19 -0.36
CA ARG A 55 -16.47 0.82 -0.40
C ARG A 55 -16.42 2.16 -1.13
N VAL A 56 -15.47 3.03 -0.77
CA VAL A 56 -15.29 4.34 -1.41
C VAL A 56 -15.06 4.22 -2.92
N ALA A 57 -14.21 3.29 -3.35
CA ALA A 57 -13.92 3.08 -4.77
C ALA A 57 -15.15 2.61 -5.56
N ILE A 58 -15.92 1.67 -5.01
CA ILE A 58 -17.15 1.17 -5.62
C ILE A 58 -18.19 2.28 -5.69
N SER A 59 -18.41 3.02 -4.59
CA SER A 59 -19.40 4.09 -4.54
C SER A 59 -19.07 5.28 -5.44
N ASN A 60 -17.79 5.53 -5.71
CA ASN A 60 -17.34 6.57 -6.65
C ASN A 60 -17.37 6.14 -8.12
N GLY A 61 -17.89 4.94 -8.43
CA GLY A 61 -18.09 4.51 -9.81
C GLY A 61 -16.83 3.93 -10.48
N CYS A 62 -16.00 3.18 -9.73
CA CYS A 62 -14.92 2.42 -10.33
C CYS A 62 -15.46 1.41 -11.38
N ARG A 63 -14.77 1.28 -12.53
CA ARG A 63 -15.13 0.32 -13.59
C ARG A 63 -14.30 -0.97 -13.56
N ILE A 64 -13.05 -0.88 -13.11
CA ILE A 64 -12.15 -2.03 -12.98
C ILE A 64 -11.52 -2.03 -11.60
N LEU A 65 -11.77 -3.08 -10.82
CA LEU A 65 -11.15 -3.27 -9.53
C LEU A 65 -10.01 -4.27 -9.66
N HIS A 66 -8.77 -3.80 -9.54
CA HIS A 66 -7.59 -4.66 -9.42
C HIS A 66 -7.25 -4.86 -7.94
N PHE A 67 -7.18 -6.11 -7.49
CA PHE A 67 -6.72 -6.50 -6.16
C PHE A 67 -5.58 -7.53 -6.29
N SER A 68 -4.44 -7.19 -5.71
CA SER A 68 -3.26 -8.06 -5.58
C SER A 68 -2.94 -8.17 -4.09
N GLY A 69 -2.78 -9.38 -3.61
CA GLY A 69 -2.74 -9.71 -2.18
C GLY A 69 -2.79 -11.22 -1.96
N HIS A 70 -2.76 -11.63 -0.68
CA HIS A 70 -2.88 -13.04 -0.34
C HIS A 70 -4.34 -13.48 -0.25
N GLY A 71 -4.58 -14.76 -0.47
CA GLY A 71 -5.80 -15.42 -0.06
C GLY A 71 -5.50 -16.59 0.85
N LEU A 72 -6.39 -16.83 1.80
CA LEU A 72 -6.24 -17.82 2.86
C LEU A 72 -7.49 -18.69 2.95
N VAL A 73 -7.33 -19.88 3.52
CA VAL A 73 -8.43 -20.81 3.81
C VAL A 73 -8.39 -21.12 5.29
N ASP A 74 -9.54 -21.08 5.97
CA ASP A 74 -9.64 -21.50 7.37
C ASP A 74 -9.82 -23.03 7.50
N GLY A 75 -9.78 -23.53 8.74
CA GLY A 75 -10.02 -24.95 9.03
C GLY A 75 -11.44 -25.44 8.72
N LYS A 76 -12.36 -24.55 8.31
CA LYS A 76 -13.73 -24.86 7.87
C LYS A 76 -13.89 -24.74 6.35
N ASN A 77 -12.78 -24.56 5.62
CA ASN A 77 -12.76 -24.43 4.17
C ASN A 77 -13.53 -23.19 3.66
N ASN A 78 -13.48 -22.09 4.41
CA ASN A 78 -13.91 -20.77 3.92
C ASN A 78 -12.71 -20.05 3.31
N ASP A 79 -12.91 -19.46 2.12
CA ASP A 79 -11.88 -18.70 1.42
C ASP A 79 -11.96 -17.20 1.83
N TYR A 80 -10.80 -16.59 2.08
CA TYR A 80 -10.66 -15.20 2.49
C TYR A 80 -9.70 -14.45 1.58
N LEU A 81 -10.02 -13.20 1.27
CA LEU A 81 -9.01 -12.23 0.84
C LEU A 81 -8.39 -11.55 2.04
N VAL A 82 -7.08 -11.37 1.98
CA VAL A 82 -6.32 -10.68 3.01
C VAL A 82 -6.25 -9.20 2.69
N PHE A 83 -7.15 -8.41 3.27
CA PHE A 83 -7.05 -6.94 3.32
C PHE A 83 -6.15 -6.52 4.48
N GLU A 84 -6.01 -5.22 4.69
CA GLU A 84 -5.29 -4.65 5.82
C GLU A 84 -6.21 -3.82 6.70
N ASN A 85 -5.81 -3.67 7.95
CA ASN A 85 -6.31 -2.62 8.84
C ASN A 85 -5.33 -1.44 8.94
N ASP A 86 -5.72 -0.39 9.66
CA ASP A 86 -4.94 0.85 9.83
C ASP A 86 -3.61 0.68 10.59
N HIS A 87 -3.29 -0.54 11.06
CA HIS A 87 -2.07 -0.85 11.80
C HIS A 87 -1.21 -1.91 11.08
N GLY A 88 -1.47 -2.13 9.80
CA GLY A 88 -0.72 -3.09 8.98
C GLY A 88 -0.91 -4.55 9.40
N CYS A 89 -1.99 -4.87 10.12
CA CYS A 89 -2.37 -6.25 10.41
C CYS A 89 -3.36 -6.76 9.35
N ALA A 90 -3.29 -8.04 9.04
CA ALA A 90 -4.19 -8.73 8.13
C ALA A 90 -5.63 -8.61 8.62
N HIS A 91 -6.52 -8.25 7.70
CA HIS A 91 -7.96 -8.24 7.85
C HIS A 91 -8.55 -9.26 6.88
N LEU A 92 -9.00 -10.39 7.39
CA LEU A 92 -9.57 -11.46 6.58
C LEU A 92 -10.99 -11.10 6.18
N VAL A 93 -11.26 -11.09 4.87
CA VAL A 93 -12.56 -10.74 4.32
C VAL A 93 -13.09 -11.91 3.50
N ASP A 94 -14.22 -12.46 3.93
CA ASP A 94 -14.88 -13.57 3.25
C ASP A 94 -15.77 -13.10 2.08
N ALA A 95 -16.22 -14.06 1.28
CA ALA A 95 -17.12 -13.82 0.15
C ALA A 95 -18.43 -13.09 0.55
N PRO A 96 -19.17 -13.49 1.61
CA PRO A 96 -20.38 -12.80 2.04
C PRO A 96 -20.15 -11.33 2.40
N THR A 97 -19.05 -11.02 3.09
CA THR A 97 -18.71 -9.63 3.45
C THR A 97 -18.41 -8.80 2.22
N LEU A 98 -17.64 -9.33 1.26
CA LEU A 98 -17.36 -8.64 -0.01
C LEU A 98 -18.63 -8.42 -0.82
N LEU A 99 -19.49 -9.43 -0.91
CA LEU A 99 -20.79 -9.32 -1.58
C LEU A 99 -21.61 -8.17 -0.99
N GLY A 100 -21.70 -8.10 0.35
CA GLY A 100 -22.41 -7.02 1.05
C GLY A 100 -21.82 -5.63 0.76
N ILE A 101 -20.49 -5.51 0.66
CA ILE A 101 -19.81 -4.25 0.29
C ILE A 101 -20.21 -3.79 -1.12
N VAL A 102 -20.20 -4.71 -2.09
CA VAL A 102 -20.50 -4.40 -3.49
C VAL A 102 -21.98 -4.09 -3.68
N GLN A 103 -22.87 -4.91 -3.10
CA GLN A 103 -24.33 -4.77 -3.22
C GLN A 103 -24.89 -3.56 -2.46
N ALA A 104 -24.21 -3.06 -1.42
CA ALA A 104 -24.63 -1.84 -0.72
C ALA A 104 -24.71 -0.62 -1.67
N SER A 105 -23.94 -0.63 -2.76
CA SER A 105 -24.06 0.35 -3.84
C SER A 105 -25.11 -0.14 -4.85
N LYS A 106 -26.36 0.33 -4.73
CA LYS A 106 -27.53 -0.12 -5.54
C LYS A 106 -27.32 -0.16 -7.06
N LYS A 107 -26.34 0.56 -7.59
CA LYS A 107 -25.83 0.49 -8.96
C LYS A 107 -24.31 0.73 -8.94
N HIS A 108 -23.52 -0.30 -8.66
CA HIS A 108 -22.08 -0.19 -8.93
C HIS A 108 -21.82 -0.21 -10.44
N SER A 109 -20.69 0.36 -10.86
CA SER A 109 -20.26 0.39 -12.27
C SER A 109 -19.12 -0.56 -12.58
N VAL A 110 -18.74 -1.43 -11.62
CA VAL A 110 -17.64 -2.38 -11.79
C VAL A 110 -18.01 -3.41 -12.86
N ASP A 111 -17.33 -3.33 -14.00
CA ASP A 111 -17.47 -4.27 -15.12
C ASP A 111 -16.53 -5.47 -14.93
N LEU A 112 -15.32 -5.25 -14.42
CA LEU A 112 -14.28 -6.24 -14.28
C LEU A 112 -13.63 -6.17 -12.90
N VAL A 113 -13.44 -7.33 -12.28
CA VAL A 113 -12.58 -7.47 -11.10
C VAL A 113 -11.43 -8.40 -11.47
N PHE A 114 -10.21 -8.00 -11.12
CA PHE A 114 -9.02 -8.82 -11.20
C PHE A 114 -8.56 -9.13 -9.77
N VAL A 115 -8.67 -10.39 -9.35
CA VAL A 115 -8.25 -10.87 -8.02
C VAL A 115 -7.26 -12.01 -8.21
N ALA A 116 -5.99 -11.68 -8.42
CA ALA A 116 -4.93 -12.69 -8.53
C ALA A 116 -4.35 -13.01 -7.16
N SER A 117 -5.13 -13.67 -6.32
CA SER A 117 -4.68 -14.22 -5.04
C SER A 117 -4.94 -15.72 -4.99
N CYS A 118 -4.15 -16.47 -4.21
CA CYS A 118 -4.44 -17.87 -3.90
C CYS A 118 -5.88 -18.02 -3.41
N HIS A 119 -6.57 -19.12 -3.75
CA HIS A 119 -7.93 -19.41 -3.28
C HIS A 119 -9.02 -18.37 -3.66
N SER A 120 -8.81 -17.55 -4.70
CA SER A 120 -9.74 -16.45 -5.06
C SER A 120 -11.01 -16.86 -5.80
N HIS A 121 -11.21 -18.13 -6.16
CA HIS A 121 -12.39 -18.58 -6.92
C HIS A 121 -13.73 -18.23 -6.26
N ALA A 122 -13.92 -18.55 -4.97
CA ALA A 122 -15.16 -18.24 -4.26
C ALA A 122 -15.40 -16.73 -4.14
N ILE A 123 -14.32 -15.96 -4.04
CA ILE A 123 -14.35 -14.51 -4.01
C ILE A 123 -14.77 -13.93 -5.37
N GLY A 124 -14.21 -14.46 -6.46
CA GLY A 124 -14.65 -14.14 -7.82
C GLY A 124 -16.14 -14.39 -8.02
N GLN A 125 -16.62 -15.54 -7.55
CA GLN A 125 -18.04 -15.89 -7.62
C GLN A 125 -18.91 -14.91 -6.82
N ALA A 126 -18.43 -14.40 -5.69
CA ALA A 126 -19.13 -13.37 -4.92
C ALA A 126 -19.27 -12.07 -5.73
N PHE A 127 -18.22 -11.63 -6.45
CA PHE A 127 -18.32 -10.47 -7.34
C PHE A 127 -19.32 -10.69 -8.48
N ILE A 128 -19.31 -11.85 -9.13
CA ILE A 128 -20.30 -12.18 -10.18
C ILE A 128 -21.73 -12.14 -9.61
N THR A 129 -21.93 -12.73 -8.44
CA THR A 129 -23.23 -12.71 -7.72
C THR A 129 -23.67 -11.29 -7.37
N ALA A 130 -22.72 -10.39 -7.14
CA ALA A 130 -22.97 -8.99 -6.89
C ALA A 130 -23.42 -8.21 -8.15
N GLY A 131 -23.24 -8.78 -9.35
CA GLY A 131 -23.56 -8.13 -10.63
C GLY A 131 -22.34 -7.63 -11.41
N VAL A 132 -21.12 -7.98 -11.01
CA VAL A 132 -19.91 -7.76 -11.83
C VAL A 132 -19.96 -8.67 -13.05
N LYS A 133 -19.61 -8.14 -14.23
CA LYS A 133 -19.67 -8.92 -15.49
C LYS A 133 -18.57 -9.96 -15.58
N TYR A 134 -17.36 -9.59 -15.18
CA TYR A 134 -16.16 -10.43 -15.27
C TYR A 134 -15.37 -10.47 -13.98
N ALA A 135 -14.89 -11.65 -13.61
CA ALA A 135 -13.90 -11.81 -12.55
C ALA A 135 -12.75 -12.69 -13.02
N VAL A 136 -11.53 -12.14 -13.04
CA VAL A 136 -10.30 -12.92 -13.22
C VAL A 136 -9.82 -13.37 -11.85
N CYS A 137 -9.70 -14.68 -11.65
CA CYS A 137 -9.35 -15.30 -10.37
C CYS A 137 -8.40 -16.48 -10.57
N VAL A 138 -7.93 -17.05 -9.46
CA VAL A 138 -7.07 -18.25 -9.41
C VAL A 138 -7.89 -19.43 -8.88
N ARG A 139 -7.63 -20.64 -9.42
CA ARG A 139 -8.22 -21.91 -8.94
C ARG A 139 -8.05 -22.07 -7.44
N ARG A 140 -9.06 -22.69 -6.83
CA ARG A 140 -9.13 -22.85 -5.38
C ARG A 140 -7.98 -23.68 -4.83
N GLU A 141 -7.53 -24.71 -5.52
CA GLU A 141 -6.46 -25.60 -5.04
C GLU A 141 -5.06 -25.13 -5.44
N ALA A 142 -4.96 -23.99 -6.13
CA ALA A 142 -3.72 -23.54 -6.73
C ALA A 142 -3.03 -22.45 -5.88
N ARG A 143 -1.72 -22.61 -5.71
CA ARG A 143 -0.81 -21.53 -5.33
C ARG A 143 -0.23 -20.92 -6.58
N ILE A 144 -0.27 -19.60 -6.71
CA ILE A 144 0.29 -18.88 -7.85
C ILE A 144 1.64 -18.26 -7.46
N MET A 145 2.61 -18.30 -8.37
CA MET A 145 3.87 -17.58 -8.22
C MET A 145 3.67 -16.09 -8.51
N ASP A 146 4.37 -15.22 -7.80
CA ASP A 146 4.24 -13.77 -7.97
C ASP A 146 4.65 -13.34 -9.39
N GLU A 147 5.76 -13.90 -9.91
CA GLU A 147 6.24 -13.64 -11.27
C GLU A 147 5.20 -14.05 -12.34
N THR A 148 4.48 -15.14 -12.11
CA THR A 148 3.40 -15.62 -12.98
C THR A 148 2.21 -14.66 -12.96
N SER A 149 1.83 -14.16 -11.77
CA SER A 149 0.75 -13.18 -11.61
C SER A 149 1.06 -11.88 -12.36
N ILE A 150 2.28 -11.36 -12.18
CA ILE A 150 2.77 -10.15 -12.85
C ILE A 150 2.83 -10.34 -14.37
N THR A 151 3.35 -11.49 -14.83
CA THR A 151 3.43 -11.81 -16.26
C THR A 151 2.05 -11.87 -16.92
N PHE A 152 1.09 -12.49 -16.24
CA PHE A 152 -0.29 -12.56 -16.69
C PHE A 152 -0.93 -11.17 -16.71
N SER A 153 -0.87 -10.43 -15.59
CA SER A 153 -1.54 -9.14 -15.42
C SER A 153 -1.03 -8.13 -16.45
N ARG A 154 0.29 -8.05 -16.67
CA ARG A 154 0.87 -7.20 -17.71
C ARG A 154 0.27 -7.45 -19.09
N SER A 155 0.29 -8.69 -19.55
CA SER A 155 -0.20 -9.05 -20.90
C SER A 155 -1.72 -8.86 -21.02
N PHE A 156 -2.45 -9.22 -19.97
CA PHE A 156 -3.90 -9.05 -19.88
C PHE A 156 -4.31 -7.58 -19.98
N TYR A 157 -3.70 -6.69 -19.16
CA TYR A 157 -4.04 -5.27 -19.18
C TYR A 157 -3.59 -4.58 -20.46
N HIS A 158 -2.41 -4.90 -20.99
CA HIS A 158 -1.98 -4.39 -22.29
C HIS A 158 -2.98 -4.75 -23.40
N ALA A 159 -3.45 -6.02 -23.46
CA ALA A 159 -4.47 -6.45 -24.42
C ALA A 159 -5.80 -5.70 -24.22
N LEU A 160 -6.25 -5.52 -22.98
CA LEU A 160 -7.46 -4.76 -22.68
C LEU A 160 -7.36 -3.31 -23.15
N PHE A 161 -6.27 -2.61 -22.83
CA PHE A 161 -6.11 -1.20 -23.18
C PHE A 161 -5.93 -0.97 -24.69
N THR A 162 -5.41 -1.96 -25.41
CA THR A 162 -5.28 -1.95 -26.87
C THR A 162 -6.57 -2.34 -27.61
N GLY A 163 -7.67 -2.58 -26.90
CA GLY A 163 -9.02 -2.72 -27.48
C GLY A 163 -9.54 -4.15 -27.58
N HIS A 164 -8.86 -5.14 -27.00
CA HIS A 164 -9.39 -6.50 -26.92
C HIS A 164 -10.54 -6.61 -25.91
N THR A 165 -11.42 -7.57 -26.15
CA THR A 165 -12.45 -7.97 -25.17
C THR A 165 -11.82 -8.62 -23.94
N VAL A 166 -12.57 -8.74 -22.84
CA VAL A 166 -12.07 -9.40 -21.62
C VAL A 166 -11.68 -10.87 -21.89
N PRO A 167 -12.48 -11.68 -22.60
CA PRO A 167 -12.08 -13.05 -22.94
C PRO A 167 -10.84 -13.16 -23.83
N GLU A 168 -10.68 -12.26 -24.81
CA GLU A 168 -9.48 -12.21 -25.65
C GLU A 168 -8.24 -11.84 -24.83
N ALA A 169 -8.33 -10.79 -24.02
CA ALA A 169 -7.25 -10.38 -23.14
C ALA A 169 -6.86 -11.49 -22.16
N PHE A 170 -7.84 -12.22 -21.63
CA PHE A 170 -7.60 -13.37 -20.75
C PHE A 170 -6.83 -14.49 -21.46
N ARG A 171 -7.19 -14.84 -22.70
CA ARG A 171 -6.46 -15.81 -23.53
C ARG A 171 -5.02 -15.35 -23.81
N ILE A 172 -4.82 -14.07 -24.12
CA ILE A 172 -3.51 -13.46 -24.34
C ILE A 172 -2.66 -13.51 -23.05
N GLY A 173 -3.27 -13.25 -21.89
CA GLY A 173 -2.62 -13.41 -20.57
C GLY A 173 -2.12 -14.84 -20.34
N ARG A 174 -2.99 -15.85 -20.53
CA ARG A 174 -2.63 -17.27 -20.40
C ARG A 174 -1.55 -17.69 -21.39
N SER A 175 -1.63 -17.20 -22.63
CA SER A 175 -0.61 -17.45 -23.66
C SER A 175 0.75 -16.88 -23.27
N ARG A 176 0.79 -15.69 -22.64
CA ARG A 176 2.04 -15.09 -22.17
C ARG A 176 2.71 -15.91 -21.07
N VAL A 177 1.93 -16.44 -20.12
CA VAL A 177 2.45 -17.33 -19.07
C VAL A 177 3.03 -18.62 -19.67
N ARG A 178 2.34 -19.23 -20.64
CA ARG A 178 2.83 -20.41 -21.37
C ARG A 178 4.16 -20.17 -22.11
N ALA A 179 4.41 -18.94 -22.52
CA ALA A 179 5.61 -18.50 -23.22
C ALA A 179 6.64 -17.82 -22.31
N SER A 180 6.42 -17.77 -20.99
CA SER A 180 7.33 -17.07 -20.06
C SER A 180 8.62 -17.85 -19.86
N ALA A 181 9.76 -17.16 -19.95
CA ALA A 181 11.07 -17.75 -19.65
C ALA A 181 11.33 -17.87 -18.13
N ASP A 182 10.59 -17.11 -17.31
CA ASP A 182 10.74 -17.07 -15.86
C ASP A 182 10.05 -18.25 -15.16
N VAL A 183 9.26 -19.04 -15.91
CA VAL A 183 8.56 -20.23 -15.42
C VAL A 183 9.19 -21.47 -16.04
N PRO A 184 9.59 -22.48 -15.24
CA PRO A 184 10.14 -23.74 -15.76
C PRO A 184 9.23 -24.38 -16.79
N ASP A 185 9.78 -24.84 -17.92
CA ASP A 185 9.03 -25.34 -19.09
C ASP A 185 7.93 -26.33 -18.73
N VAL A 186 8.24 -27.28 -17.84
CA VAL A 186 7.32 -28.33 -17.39
C VAL A 186 6.15 -27.82 -16.55
N GLN A 187 6.25 -26.59 -16.01
CA GLN A 187 5.23 -25.97 -15.16
C GLN A 187 4.40 -24.93 -15.91
N ARG A 188 4.85 -24.42 -17.07
CA ARG A 188 4.20 -23.28 -17.75
C ARG A 188 2.73 -23.49 -18.07
N GLU A 189 2.36 -24.68 -18.55
CA GLU A 189 0.96 -25.02 -18.82
C GLU A 189 0.16 -25.06 -17.52
N ALA A 190 0.66 -25.77 -16.51
CA ALA A 190 0.02 -25.88 -15.21
C ALA A 190 -0.13 -24.52 -14.49
N GLU A 191 0.84 -23.61 -14.61
CA GLU A 191 0.79 -22.25 -14.08
C GLU A 191 -0.27 -21.40 -14.79
N SER A 192 -0.28 -21.42 -16.14
CA SER A 192 -1.26 -20.71 -16.96
C SER A 192 -2.69 -21.17 -16.69
N ASP A 193 -2.85 -22.46 -16.44
CA ASP A 193 -4.11 -23.12 -16.12
C ASP A 193 -4.75 -22.64 -14.82
N LYS A 194 -3.95 -22.15 -13.87
CA LYS A 194 -4.45 -21.69 -12.57
C LYS A 194 -5.38 -20.49 -12.70
N PHE A 195 -5.23 -19.68 -13.75
CA PHE A 195 -6.11 -18.53 -13.98
C PHE A 195 -7.47 -18.98 -14.52
N ILE A 196 -8.52 -18.36 -14.01
CA ILE A 196 -9.91 -18.58 -14.41
C ILE A 196 -10.56 -17.24 -14.69
N LEU A 197 -11.37 -17.18 -15.74
CA LEU A 197 -12.29 -16.09 -16.00
C LEU A 197 -13.72 -16.55 -15.67
N LEU A 198 -14.36 -15.88 -14.71
CA LEU A 198 -15.76 -16.06 -14.40
C LEU A 198 -16.59 -14.99 -15.11
N THR A 199 -17.77 -15.38 -15.60
CA THR A 199 -18.74 -14.49 -16.26
C THR A 199 -20.11 -14.64 -15.60
N SER A 200 -21.03 -13.71 -15.84
CA SER A 200 -22.42 -13.78 -15.33
C SER A 200 -23.19 -15.04 -15.75
N SER A 201 -22.81 -15.68 -16.87
CA SER A 201 -23.51 -16.85 -17.43
C SER A 201 -22.87 -18.20 -17.09
N ALA A 202 -21.57 -18.24 -16.79
CA ALA A 202 -20.81 -19.45 -16.42
C ALA A 202 -19.31 -19.12 -16.21
N THR A 203 -18.51 -20.11 -15.82
CA THR A 203 -17.06 -20.09 -16.02
C THR A 203 -16.75 -20.05 -17.52
N PHE A 204 -15.90 -19.12 -17.96
CA PHE A 204 -15.52 -18.99 -19.36
C PHE A 204 -14.83 -20.26 -19.87
N ASN A 205 -15.24 -20.73 -21.05
CA ASN A 205 -14.53 -21.76 -21.81
C ASN A 205 -14.12 -21.20 -23.19
N ASP A 206 -12.97 -21.64 -23.71
CA ASP A 206 -12.41 -21.15 -24.99
C ASP A 206 -13.34 -21.39 -26.20
N ALA A 207 -14.41 -22.18 -26.04
CA ALA A 207 -15.40 -22.48 -27.06
C ALA A 207 -16.60 -21.50 -27.10
N SER A 208 -16.75 -20.64 -26.09
CA SER A 208 -17.87 -19.69 -26.00
C SER A 208 -17.57 -18.41 -26.77
N SER A 209 -18.04 -18.33 -28.01
CA SER A 209 -18.04 -17.11 -28.83
C SER A 209 -19.36 -16.36 -28.60
N SER A 210 -19.37 -15.44 -27.65
CA SER A 210 -20.40 -14.41 -27.61
C SER A 210 -19.74 -13.06 -27.79
N TYR A 211 -20.30 -12.27 -28.71
CA TYR A 211 -19.82 -10.96 -29.10
C TYR A 211 -19.97 -9.99 -27.91
N GLU A 212 -18.94 -9.92 -27.08
CA GLU A 212 -18.92 -9.05 -25.92
C GLU A 212 -18.19 -7.74 -26.24
N ASP A 213 -18.73 -6.63 -25.75
CA ASP A 213 -18.15 -5.30 -25.98
C ASP A 213 -16.76 -5.18 -25.35
N ALA A 214 -15.77 -4.78 -26.16
CA ALA A 214 -14.46 -4.39 -25.67
C ALA A 214 -14.56 -3.20 -24.70
N LEU A 215 -14.18 -3.42 -23.44
CA LEU A 215 -14.35 -2.45 -22.34
C LEU A 215 -13.74 -1.08 -22.66
N PHE A 216 -12.64 -1.07 -23.41
CA PHE A 216 -11.85 0.11 -23.74
C PHE A 216 -12.03 0.64 -25.16
N ALA A 217 -12.73 -0.07 -26.06
CA ALA A 217 -12.85 0.33 -27.47
C ALA A 217 -13.52 1.70 -27.67
N ARG A 218 -14.34 2.14 -26.70
CA ARG A 218 -15.03 3.44 -26.71
C ARG A 218 -14.26 4.58 -26.06
N TYR A 219 -13.05 4.35 -25.54
CA TYR A 219 -12.26 5.41 -24.90
C TYR A 219 -11.36 6.11 -25.92
N PRO A 220 -11.33 7.45 -25.90
CA PRO A 220 -10.51 8.20 -26.83
C PRO A 220 -9.03 7.92 -26.57
N GLU A 221 -8.25 8.02 -27.64
CA GLU A 221 -6.80 8.07 -27.54
C GLU A 221 -6.37 9.31 -26.73
N GLY A 222 -5.27 9.18 -26.00
CA GLY A 222 -4.71 10.26 -25.18
C GLY A 222 -3.90 9.72 -24.00
N SER A 223 -3.44 10.61 -23.14
CA SER A 223 -2.68 10.23 -21.95
C SER A 223 -3.60 9.74 -20.85
N TRP A 224 -3.21 8.66 -20.18
CA TRP A 224 -3.83 8.28 -18.92
C TRP A 224 -3.47 9.31 -17.82
N ARG A 225 -4.24 9.29 -16.74
CA ARG A 225 -4.03 10.15 -15.57
C ARG A 225 -3.87 9.29 -14.32
N ASP A 226 -2.79 9.52 -13.58
CA ASP A 226 -2.69 9.05 -12.20
C ASP A 226 -3.55 9.95 -11.30
N ALA A 227 -4.62 9.38 -10.75
CA ALA A 227 -5.49 10.00 -9.75
C ALA A 227 -5.21 9.49 -8.33
N THR A 228 -4.09 8.81 -8.12
CA THR A 228 -3.57 8.51 -6.78
C THR A 228 -3.33 9.81 -6.04
N ILE A 229 -3.80 9.88 -4.80
CA ILE A 229 -3.64 11.09 -3.98
C ILE A 229 -2.16 11.20 -3.62
N GLN A 230 -1.51 12.25 -4.10
CA GLN A 230 -0.13 12.56 -3.75
C GLN A 230 -0.13 13.44 -2.47
N PRO A 231 0.47 12.98 -1.37
CA PRO A 231 0.55 13.78 -0.16
C PRO A 231 1.53 14.95 -0.32
N LEU A 232 1.40 15.97 0.52
CA LEU A 232 2.32 17.13 0.51
C LEU A 232 3.75 16.72 0.83
N PHE A 233 3.92 15.82 1.80
CA PHE A 233 5.22 15.30 2.22
C PHE A 233 5.44 13.89 1.66
N PHE A 234 5.83 13.77 0.38
CA PHE A 234 5.92 12.49 -0.35
C PHE A 234 7.35 11.95 -0.56
N ILE A 235 8.38 12.76 -0.35
CA ILE A 235 9.80 12.36 -0.52
C ILE A 235 10.26 11.57 0.70
N LEU A 236 10.65 10.31 0.48
CA LEU A 236 11.23 9.44 1.49
C LEU A 236 12.69 9.12 1.16
N PRO A 237 13.54 8.82 2.17
CA PRO A 237 14.83 8.21 1.91
C PRO A 237 14.65 6.86 1.22
N ALA A 238 15.64 6.43 0.45
CA ALA A 238 15.63 5.13 -0.21
C ALA A 238 15.27 4.00 0.78
N PRO A 239 14.39 3.05 0.40
CA PRO A 239 14.04 1.93 1.24
C PRO A 239 15.29 1.09 1.53
N THR A 240 15.31 0.42 2.68
CA THR A 240 16.39 -0.49 3.03
C THR A 240 16.21 -1.81 2.28
N ALA A 241 17.25 -2.28 1.60
CA ALA A 241 17.20 -3.47 0.74
C ALA A 241 16.71 -4.73 1.46
N PHE A 242 16.98 -4.86 2.76
CA PHE A 242 16.53 -5.99 3.57
C PHE A 242 15.90 -5.50 4.87
N PHE A 243 14.62 -5.80 5.06
CA PHE A 243 13.91 -5.62 6.33
C PHE A 243 13.14 -6.91 6.60
N VAL A 244 13.67 -7.74 7.51
CA VAL A 244 13.17 -9.08 7.79
C VAL A 244 13.10 -9.29 9.29
N GLY A 245 12.04 -9.94 9.76
CA GLY A 245 11.90 -10.40 11.15
C GLY A 245 11.57 -9.28 12.14
N ARG A 246 11.19 -8.10 11.64
CA ARG A 246 10.80 -6.93 12.45
C ARG A 246 9.43 -6.38 12.12
N GLU A 247 8.63 -7.20 11.43
CA GLU A 247 7.22 -6.94 11.18
C GLU A 247 6.41 -6.74 12.47
N PRO A 248 6.60 -7.53 13.55
CA PRO A 248 5.88 -7.32 14.80
C PRO A 248 6.20 -5.97 15.46
N GLU A 249 7.46 -5.54 15.47
CA GLU A 249 7.88 -4.24 16.01
C GLU A 249 7.34 -3.10 15.16
N LEU A 250 7.33 -3.25 13.83
CA LEU A 250 6.72 -2.26 12.94
C LEU A 250 5.23 -2.14 13.25
N HIS A 251 4.50 -3.27 13.31
CA HIS A 251 3.08 -3.29 13.69
C HIS A 251 2.84 -2.63 15.04
N TYR A 252 3.68 -2.91 16.05
CA TYR A 252 3.59 -2.30 17.36
C TYR A 252 3.76 -0.77 17.28
N ILE A 253 4.74 -0.27 16.52
CA ILE A 253 4.91 1.18 16.31
C ILE A 253 3.65 1.79 15.69
N LEU A 254 3.05 1.15 14.68
CA LEU A 254 1.82 1.65 14.05
C LEU A 254 0.66 1.69 15.03
N LYS A 255 0.49 0.65 15.85
CA LYS A 255 -0.53 0.59 16.89
C LYS A 255 -0.34 1.66 17.97
N VAL A 256 0.90 1.90 18.39
CA VAL A 256 1.19 2.99 19.35
C VAL A 256 1.00 4.34 18.69
N LEU A 257 1.41 4.51 17.43
CA LEU A 257 1.18 5.72 16.66
C LEU A 257 -0.31 5.99 16.44
N SER A 258 -1.23 5.03 16.50
CA SER A 258 -2.66 5.34 16.37
C SER A 258 -3.20 6.12 17.57
N THR A 259 -2.70 5.83 18.77
CA THR A 259 -3.16 6.44 20.03
C THR A 259 -2.26 7.54 20.56
N GLN A 260 -0.96 7.49 20.28
CA GLN A 260 0.05 8.43 20.78
C GLN A 260 0.48 9.43 19.71
N ARG A 261 0.89 10.62 20.14
CA ARG A 261 1.42 11.68 19.25
C ARG A 261 2.94 11.72 19.20
N LEU A 262 3.61 11.12 20.18
CA LEU A 262 5.06 10.99 20.24
C LEU A 262 5.40 9.53 20.53
N VAL A 263 6.19 8.93 19.64
CA VAL A 263 6.72 7.58 19.80
C VAL A 263 8.24 7.64 19.69
N THR A 264 8.93 7.07 20.69
CA THR A 264 10.39 6.95 20.64
C THR A 264 10.80 5.49 20.48
N VAL A 265 11.55 5.19 19.42
CA VAL A 265 12.24 3.93 19.19
C VAL A 265 13.64 4.07 19.78
N ARG A 266 13.92 3.33 20.86
CA ARG A 266 15.21 3.37 21.57
C ARG A 266 15.94 2.04 21.49
N GLY A 267 17.27 2.09 21.56
CA GLY A 267 18.12 0.89 21.52
C GLY A 267 19.59 1.21 21.22
N PRO A 268 20.51 0.24 21.33
CA PRO A 268 21.94 0.45 21.15
C PRO A 268 22.32 0.86 19.71
N PRO A 269 23.54 1.39 19.49
CA PRO A 269 24.07 1.62 18.14
C PRO A 269 24.05 0.34 17.31
N GLY A 270 23.79 0.45 16.00
CA GLY A 270 23.82 -0.70 15.09
C GLY A 270 22.59 -1.63 15.12
N ILE A 271 21.68 -1.52 16.11
CA ILE A 271 20.50 -2.40 16.24
C ILE A 271 19.43 -2.22 15.15
N GLY A 272 19.64 -1.35 14.16
CA GLY A 272 18.69 -1.17 13.05
C GLY A 272 17.52 -0.21 13.30
N LYS A 273 17.62 0.73 14.26
CA LYS A 273 16.55 1.74 14.51
C LYS A 273 16.22 2.57 13.26
N SER A 274 17.24 3.05 12.55
CA SER A 274 17.07 3.82 11.32
C SER A 274 16.37 3.01 10.23
N THR A 275 16.69 1.72 10.11
CA THR A 275 15.98 0.78 9.23
C THR A 275 14.52 0.67 9.64
N LEU A 276 14.22 0.48 10.93
CA LEU A 276 12.86 0.35 11.43
C LEU A 276 11.99 1.60 11.18
N VAL A 277 12.49 2.81 11.51
CA VAL A 277 11.70 4.04 11.29
C VAL A 277 11.54 4.39 9.80
N LYS A 278 12.51 4.01 8.95
CA LYS A 278 12.33 4.09 7.49
C LYS A 278 11.26 3.12 7.01
N SER A 279 11.26 1.88 7.48
CA SER A 279 10.22 0.90 7.15
C SER A 279 8.84 1.35 7.59
N VAL A 280 8.72 2.02 8.76
CA VAL A 280 7.45 2.66 9.17
C VAL A 280 7.02 3.72 8.16
N ALA A 281 7.92 4.63 7.76
CA ALA A 281 7.63 5.67 6.78
C ALA A 281 7.15 5.11 5.42
N HIS A 282 7.85 4.09 4.91
CA HIS A 282 7.50 3.40 3.67
C HIS A 282 6.22 2.58 3.77
N ASN A 283 5.88 2.06 4.96
CA ASN A 283 4.64 1.32 5.16
C ASN A 283 3.41 2.24 5.17
N VAL A 284 3.48 3.37 5.89
CA VAL A 284 2.32 4.27 6.07
C VAL A 284 2.01 5.15 4.86
N MET A 285 3.01 5.47 4.03
CA MET A 285 2.85 6.35 2.86
C MET A 285 1.81 5.82 1.85
N PRO A 286 1.95 4.60 1.28
CA PRO A 286 0.98 4.08 0.33
C PRO A 286 -0.37 3.70 0.96
N ARG A 287 -0.47 3.68 2.29
CA ARG A 287 -1.70 3.39 3.05
C ARG A 287 -2.50 4.63 3.40
N GLU A 288 -2.04 5.81 3.01
CA GLU A 288 -2.67 7.09 3.32
C GLU A 288 -2.96 7.27 4.83
N THR A 289 -2.21 6.58 5.71
CA THR A 289 -2.40 6.66 7.18
C THR A 289 -2.22 8.10 7.69
N PHE A 290 -1.33 8.84 7.03
CA PHE A 290 -1.11 10.27 7.21
C PHE A 290 -1.43 10.97 5.90
N LYS A 291 -2.60 11.61 5.82
CA LYS A 291 -3.14 12.21 4.58
C LYS A 291 -2.21 13.24 3.93
N ASP A 292 -1.44 13.96 4.75
CA ASP A 292 -0.50 14.96 4.27
C ASP A 292 0.92 14.39 4.08
N GLY A 293 1.14 13.11 4.41
CA GLY A 293 2.38 12.37 4.14
C GLY A 293 3.33 12.23 5.33
N VAL A 294 4.60 12.02 5.01
CA VAL A 294 5.68 11.77 5.97
C VAL A 294 6.83 12.75 5.74
N LEU A 295 7.14 13.56 6.75
CA LEU A 295 8.32 14.43 6.76
C LEU A 295 9.47 13.68 7.45
N TYR A 296 10.40 13.14 6.66
CA TYR A 296 11.56 12.41 7.18
C TYR A 296 12.76 13.34 7.34
N VAL A 297 13.36 13.37 8.53
CA VAL A 297 14.49 14.25 8.85
C VAL A 297 15.58 13.44 9.55
N SER A 298 16.79 13.45 9.00
CA SER A 298 17.97 12.95 9.69
C SER A 298 18.56 14.06 10.57
N LEU A 299 18.73 13.78 11.86
CA LEU A 299 19.33 14.69 12.84
C LEU A 299 20.82 14.40 13.09
N ARG A 300 21.46 13.60 12.23
CA ARG A 300 22.88 13.28 12.33
C ARG A 300 23.71 14.57 12.33
N GLY A 301 24.56 14.75 13.34
CA GLY A 301 25.40 15.92 13.52
C GLY A 301 24.67 17.15 14.08
N CYS A 302 23.36 17.11 14.30
CA CYS A 302 22.59 18.24 14.83
C CYS A 302 22.73 18.32 16.35
N ARG A 303 23.70 19.10 16.86
CA ARG A 303 23.96 19.22 18.31
C ARG A 303 23.17 20.33 19.02
N THR A 304 22.48 21.19 18.29
CA THR A 304 21.74 22.33 18.86
C THR A 304 20.31 22.39 18.32
N ALA A 305 19.39 23.02 19.06
CA ALA A 305 18.02 23.24 18.61
C ALA A 305 17.96 24.01 17.26
N VAL A 306 18.88 24.96 17.05
CA VAL A 306 19.02 25.70 15.79
C VAL A 306 19.40 24.77 14.63
N ALA A 307 20.32 23.82 14.84
CA ALA A 307 20.70 22.85 13.84
C ALA A 307 19.54 21.90 13.47
N VAL A 308 18.79 21.44 14.48
CA VAL A 308 17.58 20.62 14.28
C VAL A 308 16.54 21.38 13.45
N MET A 309 16.30 22.65 13.76
CA MET A 309 15.40 23.50 12.96
C MET A 309 15.91 23.75 11.55
N GLY A 310 17.22 23.86 11.36
CA GLY A 310 17.84 23.90 10.03
C GLY A 310 17.55 22.64 9.22
N ALA A 311 17.69 21.45 9.82
CA ALA A 311 17.39 20.18 9.18
C ALA A 311 15.89 20.05 8.82
N LEU A 312 15.00 20.43 9.73
CA LEU A 312 13.55 20.47 9.47
C LEU A 312 13.19 21.42 8.32
N ARG A 313 13.79 22.62 8.30
CA ARG A 313 13.59 23.59 7.22
C ARG A 313 14.02 23.03 5.87
N LEU A 314 15.21 22.41 5.81
CA LEU A 314 15.71 21.81 4.57
C LEU A 314 14.77 20.70 4.08
N ALA A 315 14.30 19.83 4.99
CA ALA A 315 13.36 18.78 4.63
C ALA A 315 12.04 19.36 4.07
N VAL A 316 11.47 20.37 4.71
CA VAL A 316 10.25 21.06 4.21
C VAL A 316 10.46 21.67 2.81
N LEU A 317 11.61 22.32 2.57
CA LEU A 317 11.95 22.92 1.29
C LEU A 317 12.06 21.88 0.16
N GLN A 318 12.54 20.67 0.45
CA GLN A 318 12.62 19.60 -0.54
C GLN A 318 11.25 19.20 -1.10
N HIS A 319 10.17 19.41 -0.34
CA HIS A 319 8.80 19.18 -0.79
C HIS A 319 8.17 20.39 -1.49
N GLY A 320 8.95 21.40 -1.88
CA GLY A 320 8.47 22.59 -2.58
C GLY A 320 7.71 23.60 -1.70
N LEU A 321 7.70 23.38 -0.38
CA LEU A 321 7.05 24.28 0.57
C LEU A 321 7.97 25.45 0.92
N HIS A 322 7.50 26.67 0.66
CA HIS A 322 8.32 27.86 0.83
C HIS A 322 8.34 28.33 2.30
N VAL A 323 9.54 28.56 2.82
CA VAL A 323 9.77 29.12 4.16
C VAL A 323 10.53 30.44 3.99
N GLU A 324 9.82 31.48 3.55
CA GLU A 324 10.35 32.84 3.48
C GLU A 324 10.26 33.49 4.85
N ALA A 325 11.38 33.85 5.48
CA ALA A 325 11.40 34.35 6.85
C ALA A 325 12.58 35.29 7.13
N LYS A 326 12.38 36.27 8.01
CA LYS A 326 13.50 36.90 8.75
C LYS A 326 14.03 35.87 9.76
N THR A 327 15.31 35.95 10.12
CA THR A 327 16.02 34.92 10.90
C THR A 327 15.34 34.54 12.23
N LYS A 328 14.63 35.47 12.86
CA LYS A 328 13.92 35.25 14.14
C LYS A 328 12.61 34.47 14.04
N ASP A 329 12.01 34.36 12.85
CA ASP A 329 10.68 33.75 12.65
C ASP A 329 10.72 32.38 11.97
N ILE A 330 11.93 31.88 11.66
CA ILE A 330 12.12 30.63 10.90
C ILE A 330 11.44 29.45 11.62
N GLU A 331 11.58 29.36 12.94
CA GLU A 331 10.98 28.27 13.72
C GLU A 331 9.45 28.24 13.57
N GLN A 332 8.80 29.37 13.82
CA GLN A 332 7.34 29.49 13.71
C GLN A 332 6.86 29.19 12.29
N LYS A 333 7.60 29.61 11.26
CA LYS A 333 7.22 29.35 9.88
C LYS A 333 7.38 27.89 9.47
N VAL A 334 8.45 27.22 9.88
CA VAL A 334 8.60 25.77 9.65
C VAL A 334 7.48 25.01 10.37
N ILE A 335 7.21 25.33 11.62
CA ILE A 335 6.13 24.71 12.39
C ILE A 335 4.76 24.99 11.77
N SER A 336 4.55 26.19 11.21
CA SER A 336 3.29 26.54 10.53
C SER A 336 3.00 25.65 9.32
N GLN A 337 4.02 25.07 8.67
CA GLN A 337 3.85 24.10 7.59
C GLN A 337 3.29 22.75 8.07
N LEU A 338 3.32 22.46 9.38
CA LEU A 338 2.73 21.26 9.97
C LEU A 338 1.35 21.54 10.58
N ARG A 339 0.99 22.81 10.77
CA ARG A 339 -0.24 23.21 11.47
C ARG A 339 -1.48 22.77 10.70
N GLY A 340 -2.37 22.05 11.38
CA GLY A 340 -3.62 21.52 10.81
C GLY A 340 -3.44 20.27 9.93
N ARG A 341 -2.21 19.84 9.65
CA ARG A 341 -1.91 18.73 8.74
C ARG A 341 -1.74 17.39 9.49
N HIS A 342 -2.21 16.32 8.87
CA HIS A 342 -2.05 14.93 9.28
C HIS A 342 -0.73 14.38 8.72
N VAL A 343 0.38 14.72 9.39
CA VAL A 343 1.76 14.38 8.97
C VAL A 343 2.43 13.50 10.02
N LEU A 344 3.17 12.49 9.57
CA LEU A 344 4.17 11.82 10.41
C LEU A 344 5.52 12.52 10.25
N VAL A 345 6.05 13.09 11.33
CA VAL A 345 7.40 13.64 11.35
C VAL A 345 8.34 12.58 11.91
N VAL A 346 9.24 12.05 11.07
CA VAL A 346 10.25 11.07 11.50
C VAL A 346 11.55 11.81 11.77
N LEU A 347 12.04 11.71 13.01
CA LEU A 347 13.33 12.26 13.45
C LEU A 347 14.30 11.11 13.70
N ASP A 348 15.14 10.81 12.71
CA ASP A 348 16.14 9.73 12.80
C ASP A 348 17.49 10.26 13.31
N ASN A 349 18.28 9.41 13.97
CA ASN A 349 19.58 9.76 14.58
C ASN A 349 19.49 10.90 15.62
N ALA A 350 18.47 10.90 16.49
CA ALA A 350 18.23 11.96 17.46
C ALA A 350 19.14 11.88 18.72
N GLU A 351 20.19 11.06 18.72
CA GLU A 351 21.16 10.98 19.81
C GLU A 351 21.97 12.26 20.04
N ASP A 352 22.47 12.90 18.97
CA ASP A 352 23.33 14.08 19.06
C ASP A 352 22.65 15.26 19.77
N PRO A 353 21.43 15.68 19.40
CA PRO A 353 20.76 16.79 20.09
C PRO A 353 20.34 16.39 21.50
N LEU A 354 19.97 15.13 21.72
CA LEU A 354 19.56 14.64 23.04
C LEU A 354 20.74 14.56 24.03
N GLN A 355 21.95 14.30 23.55
CA GLN A 355 23.17 14.29 24.37
C GLN A 355 23.71 15.70 24.61
N ALA A 356 23.72 16.56 23.59
CA ALA A 356 24.33 17.87 23.67
C ALA A 356 23.44 18.91 24.39
N GLN A 357 22.13 18.94 24.09
CA GLN A 357 21.18 19.94 24.60
C GLN A 357 19.81 19.31 24.91
N PRO A 358 19.72 18.39 25.89
CA PRO A 358 18.50 17.62 26.15
C PRO A 358 17.28 18.47 26.52
N ARG A 359 17.45 19.58 27.23
CA ARG A 359 16.32 20.43 27.67
C ARG A 359 15.75 21.21 26.49
N GLU A 360 16.62 21.81 25.69
CA GLU A 360 16.31 22.60 24.52
C GLU A 360 15.67 21.73 23.43
N PHE A 361 16.24 20.54 23.17
CA PHE A 361 15.67 19.60 22.21
C PHE A 361 14.28 19.14 22.65
N ARG A 362 14.08 18.76 23.91
CA ARG A 362 12.74 18.40 24.44
C ARG A 362 11.76 19.57 24.36
N SER A 363 12.21 20.80 24.63
CA SER A 363 11.38 22.01 24.48
C SER A 363 10.94 22.21 23.05
N LEU A 364 11.84 21.99 22.08
CA LEU A 364 11.52 22.08 20.66
C LEU A 364 10.51 21.01 20.21
N ILE A 365 10.69 19.76 20.63
CA ILE A 365 9.73 18.67 20.35
C ILE A 365 8.34 19.02 20.89
N ARG A 366 8.27 19.59 22.10
CA ARG A 366 7.02 20.06 22.70
C ARG A 366 6.41 21.20 21.88
N SER A 367 7.20 22.20 21.47
CA SER A 367 6.76 23.32 20.62
C SER A 367 6.11 22.84 19.32
N ILE A 368 6.73 21.86 18.65
CA ILE A 368 6.17 21.22 17.44
C ILE A 368 4.83 20.56 17.79
N LEU A 369 4.79 19.69 18.80
CA LEU A 369 3.57 18.96 19.20
C LEU A 369 2.43 19.90 19.63
N ASP A 370 2.71 20.99 20.33
CA ASP A 370 1.67 21.93 20.78
C ASP A 370 1.07 22.70 19.59
N SER A 371 1.90 22.97 18.57
CA SER A 371 1.52 23.75 17.39
C SER A 371 0.93 22.91 16.25
N SER A 372 1.15 21.59 16.23
CA SER A 372 0.72 20.68 15.16
C SER A 372 -0.15 19.52 15.69
N ARG A 373 -1.35 19.84 16.18
CA ARG A 373 -2.26 18.90 16.88
C ARG A 373 -2.56 17.59 16.13
N ASN A 374 -2.60 17.63 14.79
CA ASN A 374 -2.91 16.48 13.94
C ASN A 374 -1.67 15.70 13.49
N SER A 375 -0.47 16.23 13.75
CA SER A 375 0.79 15.58 13.40
C SER A 375 1.29 14.69 14.54
N LYS A 376 2.02 13.64 14.16
CA LYS A 376 2.65 12.69 15.07
C LYS A 376 4.15 12.66 14.83
N LEU A 377 4.93 12.40 15.87
CA LEU A 377 6.38 12.33 15.83
C LEU A 377 6.85 10.90 16.13
N LEU A 378 7.72 10.38 15.27
CA LEU A 378 8.44 9.14 15.47
C LEU A 378 9.93 9.46 15.59
N VAL A 379 10.54 9.16 16.72
CA VAL A 379 11.92 9.52 17.02
C VAL A 379 12.76 8.27 17.20
N ALA A 380 13.86 8.14 16.46
CA ALA A 380 14.87 7.10 16.71
C ALA A 380 16.04 7.71 17.49
N SER A 381 16.34 7.15 18.67
CA SER A 381 17.45 7.62 19.52
C SER A 381 18.03 6.48 20.37
N ARG A 382 19.11 6.75 21.10
CA ARG A 382 19.67 5.81 22.09
C ARG A 382 18.92 5.83 23.42
N GLN A 383 18.21 6.93 23.71
CA GLN A 383 17.53 7.16 24.99
C GLN A 383 16.10 7.65 24.74
N ALA A 384 15.24 7.51 25.75
CA ALA A 384 13.88 8.03 25.70
C ALA A 384 13.87 9.57 25.76
N LEU A 385 12.95 10.20 25.03
CA LEU A 385 12.73 11.65 25.11
C LEU A 385 12.07 12.09 26.41
N GLY A 386 11.35 11.20 27.10
CA GLY A 386 10.69 11.45 28.39
C GLY A 386 9.76 10.30 28.76
N ASN A 387 8.98 10.47 29.84
CA ASN A 387 8.12 9.41 30.40
C ASN A 387 6.66 9.46 29.89
N GLY A 388 6.29 10.45 29.06
CA GLY A 388 4.89 10.75 28.69
C GLY A 388 4.47 10.42 27.26
N GLY A 389 5.18 9.51 26.58
CA GLY A 389 4.87 9.10 25.21
C GLY A 389 5.03 7.59 25.01
N GLY A 390 4.61 7.09 23.85
CA GLY A 390 4.81 5.69 23.48
C GLY A 390 6.30 5.36 23.38
N LEU A 391 6.71 4.24 23.96
CA LEU A 391 8.12 3.83 24.02
C LEU A 391 8.26 2.41 23.48
N LEU A 392 9.21 2.23 22.55
CA LEU A 392 9.61 0.91 22.09
C LEU A 392 11.10 0.71 22.37
N ASP A 393 11.39 -0.35 23.13
CA ASP A 393 12.73 -0.88 23.33
C ASP A 393 13.08 -1.85 22.20
N CYS A 394 14.03 -1.47 21.35
CA CYS A 394 14.73 -2.43 20.51
C CYS A 394 15.73 -3.19 21.38
N ALA A 395 15.36 -4.41 21.76
CA ALA A 395 16.24 -5.37 22.42
C ALA A 395 17.19 -6.04 21.41
#